data_AF-A0A1S8ADR7-F1
#
_entry.id   AF-A0A1S8ADR7-F1
#
_cell.length_a   1.000
_cell.length_b   1.000
_cell.length_c   1.000
_cell.angle_alpha   90.00
_cell.angle_beta   90.00
_cell.angle_gamma   90.00
#
_symmetry.space_group_name_H-M   'P 1'
#
loop_
_entity.id
_entity.type
_entity.pdbx_description
1 polymer ?
#
loop_
_entity_poly.entity_id
_entity_poly.type
_entity_poly.pdbx_seq_one_letter_code
_entity_poly.pdbx_strand_id
1 'polypeptide(L)'
;MPNMETENSSVSRAEELKALANEAFRAKKYSQAIDLYSQAIELNSQNAVYYANRAFAHTKLEEYGSAIQDASKAIEIDPRYPKGYYRRGAAYLAMGKFKEALKDFQQV
;
A
#
# COMPACT_ATOMS: atom_id res chain seq x y z
N MET A 1 -12.24 16.43 22.40
CA MET A 1 -12.74 15.31 21.58
C MET A 1 -12.54 15.70 20.13
N PRO A 2 -11.99 14.85 19.25
CA PRO A 2 -11.92 15.17 17.83
C PRO A 2 -13.35 15.32 17.31
N ASN A 3 -13.59 16.34 16.49
CA ASN A 3 -14.92 16.62 15.96
C ASN A 3 -15.23 15.60 14.84
N MET A 4 -16.29 14.80 14.96
CA MET A 4 -16.63 13.74 13.99
C MET A 4 -16.73 14.25 12.53
N GLU A 5 -17.10 15.52 12.34
CA GLU A 5 -17.13 16.16 11.02
C GLU A 5 -15.73 16.34 10.41
N THR A 6 -14.73 16.63 11.22
CA THR A 6 -13.33 16.79 10.77
C THR A 6 -12.69 15.46 10.39
N GLU A 7 -13.05 14.39 11.11
CA GLU A 7 -12.57 13.03 10.86
C GLU A 7 -13.22 12.42 9.62
N ASN A 8 -14.51 12.68 9.39
CA ASN A 8 -15.18 12.31 8.13
C ASN A 8 -14.60 13.06 6.91
N SER A 9 -14.24 14.34 7.10
CA SER A 9 -13.61 15.14 6.04
C SER A 9 -12.21 14.65 5.67
N SER A 10 -11.38 14.28 6.67
CA SER A 10 -10.03 13.75 6.40
C SER A 10 -10.07 12.39 5.71
N VAL A 11 -10.99 11.50 6.09
CA VAL A 11 -11.20 10.20 5.43
C VAL A 11 -11.67 10.38 3.99
N SER A 12 -12.63 11.28 3.74
CA SER A 12 -13.07 11.59 2.37
C SER A 12 -11.89 12.07 1.51
N ARG A 13 -11.06 12.95 2.04
CA ARG A 13 -9.88 13.46 1.34
C ARG A 13 -8.82 12.40 1.08
N ALA A 14 -8.61 11.47 2.02
CA ALA A 14 -7.71 10.33 1.83
C ALA A 14 -8.18 9.42 0.68
N GLU A 15 -9.48 9.21 0.55
CA GLU A 15 -10.05 8.41 -0.54
C GLU A 15 -9.89 9.07 -1.92
N GLU A 16 -10.01 10.40 -1.99
CA GLU A 16 -9.70 11.17 -3.21
C GLU A 16 -8.22 11.05 -3.61
N LEU A 17 -7.30 11.19 -2.64
CA LEU A 17 -5.87 11.04 -2.87
C LEU A 17 -5.53 9.63 -3.35
N LYS A 18 -6.14 8.60 -2.77
CA LYS A 18 -6.03 7.21 -3.25
C LYS A 18 -6.49 7.08 -4.71
N ALA A 19 -7.60 7.71 -5.08
CA ALA A 19 -8.10 7.66 -6.46
C ALA A 19 -7.11 8.30 -7.45
N LEU A 20 -6.57 9.48 -7.11
CA LEU A 20 -5.53 10.15 -7.89
C LEU A 20 -4.26 9.29 -7.98
N ALA A 21 -3.85 8.67 -6.88
CA ALA A 21 -2.70 7.77 -6.84
C ALA A 21 -2.90 6.56 -7.77
N ASN A 22 -4.10 5.98 -7.80
CA ASN A 22 -4.44 4.90 -8.72
C ASN A 22 -4.36 5.35 -10.19
N GLU A 23 -4.79 6.58 -10.52
CA GLU A 23 -4.64 7.14 -11.88
C GLU A 23 -3.17 7.37 -12.23
N ALA A 24 -2.38 7.95 -11.33
CA ALA A 24 -0.94 8.13 -11.54
C ALA A 24 -0.25 6.77 -11.76
N PHE A 25 -0.63 5.75 -10.99
CA PHE A 25 -0.12 4.39 -11.15
C PHE A 25 -0.49 3.80 -12.52
N ARG A 26 -1.75 3.93 -12.96
CA ARG A 26 -2.20 3.48 -14.30
C ARG A 26 -1.43 4.18 -15.43
N ALA A 27 -1.08 5.45 -15.23
CA ALA A 27 -0.24 6.22 -16.14
C ALA A 27 1.26 5.91 -16.03
N LYS A 28 1.66 4.87 -15.25
CA LYS A 28 3.05 4.48 -14.96
C LYS A 28 3.90 5.56 -14.27
N LYS A 29 3.26 6.58 -13.68
CA LYS A 29 3.91 7.64 -12.89
C LYS A 29 4.06 7.16 -11.44
N TYR A 30 4.92 6.18 -11.21
CA TYR A 30 4.97 5.46 -9.94
C TYR A 30 5.43 6.33 -8.76
N SER A 31 6.42 7.21 -8.93
CA SER A 31 6.85 8.13 -7.87
C SER A 31 5.71 9.08 -7.46
N GLN A 32 4.98 9.63 -8.43
CA GLN A 32 3.80 10.46 -8.14
C GLN A 32 2.71 9.65 -7.41
N ALA A 33 2.50 8.39 -7.78
CA ALA A 33 1.56 7.52 -7.08
C ALA A 33 1.98 7.29 -5.62
N ILE A 34 3.28 7.10 -5.35
CA ILE A 34 3.85 6.96 -4.01
C ILE A 34 3.57 8.21 -3.17
N ASP A 35 3.82 9.40 -3.70
CA ASP A 35 3.59 10.66 -2.99
C ASP A 35 2.10 10.83 -2.61
N LEU A 36 1.20 10.50 -3.54
CA LEU A 36 -0.24 10.60 -3.31
C LEU A 36 -0.74 9.56 -2.29
N TYR A 37 -0.24 8.32 -2.32
CA TYR A 37 -0.55 7.35 -1.28
C TYR A 37 0.02 7.77 0.09
N SER A 38 1.19 8.39 0.13
CA SER A 38 1.79 8.89 1.38
C SER A 38 0.90 9.97 2.00
N GLN A 39 0.40 10.91 1.21
CA GLN A 39 -0.58 11.91 1.68
C GLN A 39 -1.88 11.25 2.16
N ALA A 40 -2.38 10.22 1.47
CA ALA A 40 -3.58 9.48 1.92
C ALA A 40 -3.35 8.79 3.27
N ILE A 41 -2.14 8.24 3.48
CA ILE A 41 -1.72 7.59 4.73
C ILE A 41 -1.59 8.60 5.88
N GLU A 42 -1.09 9.81 5.61
CA GLU A 42 -1.01 10.88 6.62
C GLU A 42 -2.40 11.28 7.13
N LEU A 43 -3.42 11.24 6.27
CA LEU A 43 -4.80 11.54 6.64
C LEU A 43 -5.52 10.36 7.29
N ASN A 44 -5.22 9.13 6.87
CA ASN A 44 -5.78 7.91 7.44
C ASN A 44 -4.78 6.75 7.33
N SER A 45 -4.04 6.53 8.42
CA SER A 45 -3.01 5.48 8.53
C SER A 45 -3.57 4.10 8.85
N GLN A 46 -4.88 3.95 9.05
CA GLN A 46 -5.53 2.69 9.40
C GLN A 46 -6.15 1.98 8.20
N ASN A 47 -5.86 2.44 6.97
CA ASN A 47 -6.35 1.81 5.74
C ASN A 47 -5.26 0.96 5.07
N ALA A 48 -5.37 -0.37 5.20
CA ALA A 48 -4.44 -1.33 4.61
C ALA A 48 -4.30 -1.21 3.09
N VAL A 49 -5.32 -0.69 2.39
CA VAL A 49 -5.31 -0.55 0.93
C VAL A 49 -4.25 0.45 0.48
N TYR A 50 -4.05 1.55 1.21
CA TYR A 50 -3.08 2.58 0.81
C TYR A 50 -1.65 2.03 0.84
N TYR A 51 -1.30 1.34 1.93
CA TYR A 51 -0.01 0.68 2.07
C TYR A 51 0.19 -0.41 1.00
N ALA A 52 -0.80 -1.29 0.78
CA ALA A 52 -0.68 -2.34 -0.23
C ALA A 52 -0.53 -1.78 -1.67
N ASN A 53 -1.14 -0.65 -1.97
CA ASN A 53 -1.00 -0.01 -3.27
C ASN A 53 0.32 0.77 -3.40
N ARG A 54 0.79 1.44 -2.33
CA ARG A 54 2.11 2.09 -2.31
C ARG A 54 3.24 1.06 -2.42
N ALA A 55 3.11 -0.09 -1.76
CA ALA A 55 4.00 -1.24 -1.94
C ALA A 55 4.09 -1.68 -3.41
N PHE A 56 2.96 -1.64 -4.14
CA PHE A 56 2.96 -2.00 -5.55
C PHE A 56 3.75 -0.99 -6.39
N ALA A 57 3.59 0.30 -6.10
CA ALA A 57 4.33 1.36 -6.77
C ALA A 57 5.84 1.25 -6.49
N HIS A 58 6.25 1.03 -5.25
CA HIS A 58 7.65 0.73 -4.89
C HIS A 58 8.18 -0.49 -5.64
N THR A 59 7.41 -1.58 -5.74
CA THR A 59 7.81 -2.76 -6.52
C THR A 59 8.04 -2.43 -7.99
N LYS A 60 7.25 -1.53 -8.58
CA LYS A 60 7.43 -1.09 -9.97
C LYS A 60 8.67 -0.22 -10.20
N LEU A 61 9.22 0.36 -9.15
CA LEU A 61 10.49 1.09 -9.15
C LEU A 61 11.65 0.24 -8.65
N GLU A 62 11.44 -1.06 -8.43
CA GLU A 62 12.44 -1.98 -7.89
C GLU A 62 12.90 -1.64 -6.46
N GLU A 63 12.12 -0.83 -5.74
CA GLU A 63 12.34 -0.41 -4.36
C GLU A 63 11.79 -1.48 -3.39
N TYR A 64 12.30 -2.71 -3.52
CA TYR A 64 11.71 -3.89 -2.87
C TYR A 64 11.71 -3.83 -1.34
N GLY A 65 12.70 -3.15 -0.72
CA GLY A 65 12.73 -2.94 0.72
C GLY A 65 11.52 -2.14 1.23
N SER A 66 11.25 -1.00 0.60
CA SER A 66 10.08 -0.16 0.89
C SER A 66 8.78 -0.90 0.59
N ALA A 67 8.73 -1.66 -0.49
CA ALA A 67 7.56 -2.50 -0.82
C ALA A 67 7.26 -3.54 0.27
N ILE A 68 8.27 -4.20 0.82
CA ILE A 68 8.11 -5.18 1.90
C ILE A 68 7.63 -4.50 3.19
N GLN A 69 8.16 -3.33 3.52
CA GLN A 69 7.74 -2.55 4.69
C GLN A 69 6.26 -2.18 4.61
N ASP A 70 5.85 -1.57 3.49
CA ASP A 70 4.46 -1.18 3.28
C ASP A 70 3.51 -2.38 3.25
N ALA A 71 3.87 -3.44 2.54
CA ALA A 71 3.06 -4.65 2.49
C ALA A 71 2.93 -5.32 3.87
N SER A 72 3.98 -5.30 4.68
CA SER A 72 3.92 -5.77 6.07
C SER A 72 3.00 -4.91 6.92
N LYS A 73 3.01 -3.59 6.74
CA LYS A 73 2.10 -2.69 7.45
C LYS A 73 0.64 -2.92 7.02
N ALA A 74 0.39 -3.17 5.74
CA ALA A 74 -0.94 -3.54 5.25
C ALA A 74 -1.48 -4.81 5.93
N ILE A 75 -0.62 -5.84 6.09
CA ILE A 75 -0.96 -7.10 6.80
C ILE A 75 -1.20 -6.85 8.29
N GLU A 76 -0.41 -5.98 8.93
CA GLU A 76 -0.59 -5.63 10.34
C GLU A 76 -1.95 -4.94 10.59
N ILE A 77 -2.35 -4.04 9.67
CA ILE A 77 -3.62 -3.30 9.76
C ILE A 77 -4.81 -4.22 9.49
N ASP A 78 -4.77 -5.01 8.42
CA ASP A 78 -5.81 -5.99 8.09
C ASP A 78 -5.20 -7.33 7.67
N PRO A 79 -5.03 -8.27 8.61
CA PRO A 79 -4.51 -9.60 8.33
C PRO A 79 -5.41 -10.45 7.42
N ARG A 80 -6.65 -10.02 7.16
CA ARG A 80 -7.58 -10.73 6.26
C ARG A 80 -7.58 -10.13 4.86
N TYR A 81 -6.77 -9.09 4.61
CA TYR A 81 -6.67 -8.47 3.29
C TYR A 81 -5.57 -9.16 2.45
N PRO A 82 -5.93 -10.06 1.52
CA PRO A 82 -4.96 -10.93 0.83
C PRO A 82 -3.95 -10.15 -0.02
N LYS A 83 -4.30 -8.94 -0.46
CA LYS A 83 -3.40 -8.08 -1.24
C LYS A 83 -2.16 -7.67 -0.44
N GLY A 84 -2.21 -7.57 0.89
CA GLY A 84 -1.01 -7.32 1.70
C GLY A 84 0.04 -8.42 1.51
N TYR A 85 -0.37 -9.67 1.69
CA TYR A 85 0.48 -10.85 1.47
C TYR A 85 0.96 -10.95 0.03
N TYR A 86 0.06 -10.78 -0.95
CA TYR A 86 0.43 -10.82 -2.36
C TYR A 86 1.52 -9.79 -2.72
N ARG A 87 1.43 -8.57 -2.19
CA ARG A 87 2.41 -7.50 -2.45
C ARG A 87 3.76 -7.82 -1.83
N ARG A 88 3.79 -8.34 -0.59
CA ARG A 88 5.04 -8.72 0.05
C ARG A 88 5.69 -9.93 -0.62
N GLY A 89 4.89 -10.93 -0.97
CA GLY A 89 5.34 -12.11 -1.72
C GLY A 89 5.91 -11.75 -3.10
N ALA A 90 5.26 -10.83 -3.82
CA ALA A 90 5.78 -10.33 -5.10
C ALA A 90 7.12 -9.60 -4.96
N ALA A 91 7.30 -8.79 -3.91
CA ALA A 91 8.58 -8.13 -3.64
C ALA A 91 9.67 -9.15 -3.27
N TYR A 92 9.37 -10.14 -2.42
CA TYR A 92 10.31 -11.22 -2.13
C TYR A 92 10.69 -12.03 -3.38
N LEU A 93 9.72 -12.33 -4.24
CA LEU A 93 9.96 -13.05 -5.49
C LEU A 93 10.92 -12.27 -6.40
N ALA A 94 10.72 -10.95 -6.54
CA ALA A 94 11.60 -10.10 -7.33
C ALA A 94 13.03 -10.01 -6.77
N MET A 95 13.20 -10.21 -5.46
CA MET A 95 14.50 -10.32 -4.79
C MET A 95 15.11 -11.73 -4.83
N GLY A 96 14.45 -12.73 -5.45
CA GLY A 96 14.88 -14.13 -5.44
C GLY A 96 14.69 -14.85 -4.10
N LYS A 97 13.92 -14.27 -3.17
CA LYS A 97 13.59 -14.84 -1.85
C LYS A 97 12.39 -15.78 -1.96
N PHE A 98 12.60 -16.90 -2.67
CA PHE A 98 11.53 -17.80 -3.07
C PHE A 98 10.78 -18.45 -1.90
N LYS A 99 11.47 -18.75 -0.79
CA LYS A 99 10.84 -19.39 0.39
C LYS A 99 9.86 -18.43 1.07
N GLU A 100 10.26 -17.18 1.23
CA GLU A 100 9.46 -16.11 1.81
C GLU A 100 8.28 -15.76 0.90
N ALA A 101 8.51 -15.67 -0.42
CA ALA A 101 7.45 -15.45 -1.40
C ALA A 101 6.39 -16.55 -1.37
N LEU A 102 6.80 -17.83 -1.35
CA LEU A 102 5.89 -18.97 -1.27
C LEU A 102 5.03 -18.93 -0.01
N LYS A 103 5.65 -18.61 1.14
CA LYS A 103 4.92 -18.48 2.41
C LYS A 103 3.83 -17.42 2.33
N ASP A 104 4.12 -16.25 1.75
CA ASP A 104 3.13 -15.18 1.61
C ASP A 104 2.04 -15.55 0.58
N PHE A 105 2.38 -16.18 -0.55
CA PHE A 105 1.38 -16.59 -1.54
C PHE A 105 0.41 -17.67 -1.03
N GLN A 106 0.80 -18.47 -0.05
CA GLN A 106 -0.10 -19.43 0.62
C GLN A 106 -1.13 -18.75 1.54
N GLN A 107 -1.00 -17.44 1.81
CA GLN A 107 -1.96 -16.66 2.61
C GLN A 107 -2.96 -15.86 1.76
N VAL A 108 -2.78 -15.86 0.44
CA VAL A 108 -3.63 -15.16 -0.53
C VAL A 108 -4.83 -16.02 -0.89
#